data_AF-A0A7U2ESC6-F1
#
_entry.id   AF-A0A7U2ESC6-F1
#
_cell.length_a   1.000
_cell.length_b   1.000
_cell.length_c   1.000
_cell.angle_alpha   90.00
_cell.angle_beta   90.00
_cell.angle_gamma   90.00
#
_symmetry.space_group_name_H-M   'P 1'
#
loop_
_entity.id
_entity.type
_entity.pdbx_description
1 polymer ?
#
loop_
_entity_poly.entity_id
_entity_poly.type
_entity_poly.pdbx_seq_one_letter_code
_entity_poly.pdbx_strand_id
1 'polypeptide(L)'
;MTDQPFRFMDLPKELQLIVYEHLPIVTAHYKLDAEWDGCKEFADMREAFENGDNYLSPGGVEVPKDSTIVLHRSILGVALLRTSLELASEASVILQSKLEALRTSPYRIIANSIALFR
;
A
#
# COMPACT_ATOMS: atom_id res chain seq x y z
N MET A 1 -34.84 11.20 -5.07
CA MET A 1 -34.12 10.31 -4.12
C MET A 1 -32.84 11.04 -3.76
N THR A 2 -32.67 11.42 -2.50
CA THR A 2 -31.48 12.13 -2.04
C THR A 2 -30.35 11.12 -1.85
N ASP A 3 -29.31 11.20 -2.69
CA ASP A 3 -28.08 10.40 -2.57
C ASP A 3 -27.27 10.87 -1.37
N GLN A 4 -27.70 10.48 -0.16
CA GLN A 4 -26.86 10.68 1.01
C GLN A 4 -25.75 9.62 0.99
N PRO A 5 -24.46 10.02 1.11
CA PRO A 5 -23.37 9.07 1.12
C PRO A 5 -23.48 8.14 2.32
N PHE A 6 -23.21 6.87 2.07
CA PHE A 6 -23.16 5.83 3.10
C PHE A 6 -22.10 6.16 4.15
N ARG A 7 -22.49 6.12 5.43
CA ARG A 7 -21.58 6.33 6.56
C ARG A 7 -21.19 4.99 7.14
N PHE A 8 -19.91 4.66 7.05
CA PHE A 8 -19.36 3.43 7.59
C PHE A 8 -19.65 3.25 9.11
N MET A 9 -19.65 4.34 9.87
CA MET A 9 -19.93 4.34 11.31
C MET A 9 -21.37 3.97 11.68
N ASP A 10 -22.30 4.08 10.73
CA ASP A 10 -23.72 3.76 10.97
C ASP A 10 -23.97 2.24 10.84
N LEU A 11 -22.96 1.45 10.43
CA LEU A 11 -23.04 0.00 10.40
C LEU A 11 -23.07 -0.59 11.82
N PRO A 12 -23.84 -1.67 12.04
CA PRO A 12 -23.66 -2.54 13.19
C PRO A 12 -22.21 -3.00 13.34
N LYS A 13 -21.78 -3.17 14.60
CA LYS A 13 -20.40 -3.51 14.96
C LYS A 13 -19.90 -4.75 14.22
N GLU A 14 -20.75 -5.76 14.10
CA GLU A 14 -20.43 -7.03 13.46
C GLU A 14 -20.05 -6.83 11.98
N LEU A 15 -20.71 -5.92 11.28
CA LEU A 15 -20.41 -5.60 9.88
C LEU A 15 -19.11 -4.79 9.75
N GLN A 16 -18.83 -3.89 10.69
CA GLN A 16 -17.55 -3.16 10.72
C GLN A 16 -16.37 -4.13 10.90
N LEU A 17 -16.49 -5.09 11.82
CA LEU A 17 -15.50 -6.13 12.05
C LEU A 17 -15.25 -6.99 10.80
N ILE A 18 -16.32 -7.38 10.09
CA ILE A 18 -16.20 -8.12 8.81
C ILE A 18 -15.41 -7.30 7.79
N VAL A 19 -15.63 -5.98 7.71
CA VAL A 19 -14.86 -5.12 6.79
C VAL A 19 -13.38 -5.12 7.14
N TYR A 20 -13.03 -4.98 8.43
CA TYR A 20 -11.63 -5.02 8.87
C TYR A 20 -10.96 -6.38 8.61
N GLU A 21 -11.70 -7.48 8.78
CA GLU A 21 -11.23 -8.83 8.47
C GLU A 21 -10.91 -9.00 6.98
N HIS A 22 -11.69 -8.37 6.10
CA HIS A 22 -11.52 -8.48 4.66
C HIS A 22 -10.60 -7.41 4.04
N LEU A 23 -9.99 -6.52 4.84
CA LEU A 23 -9.02 -5.56 4.32
C LEU A 23 -7.83 -6.29 3.67
N PRO A 24 -7.56 -6.04 2.37
CA PRO A 24 -6.54 -6.75 1.62
C PRO A 24 -5.14 -6.26 1.98
N ILE A 25 -4.18 -7.20 1.97
CA ILE A 25 -2.76 -6.87 1.96
C ILE A 25 -2.35 -6.65 0.50
N VAL A 26 -1.97 -5.43 0.15
CA VAL A 26 -1.50 -5.06 -1.18
C VAL A 26 0.03 -5.03 -1.22
N THR A 27 0.60 -5.47 -2.35
CA THR A 27 2.05 -5.38 -2.61
C THR A 27 2.29 -4.34 -3.69
N ALA A 28 2.91 -3.23 -3.32
CA ALA A 28 3.35 -2.20 -4.25
C ALA A 28 4.79 -2.49 -4.70
N HIS A 29 5.06 -2.24 -5.98
CA HIS A 29 6.38 -2.37 -6.59
C HIS A 29 6.93 -0.97 -6.81
N TYR A 30 8.01 -0.63 -6.12
CA TYR A 30 8.68 0.67 -6.28
C TYR A 30 9.97 0.47 -7.06
N LYS A 31 10.10 1.17 -8.18
CA LYS A 31 11.38 1.24 -8.90
C LYS A 31 12.24 2.29 -8.19
N LEU A 32 13.46 1.91 -7.82
CA LEU A 32 14.51 2.81 -7.42
C LEU A 32 15.34 3.08 -8.66
N ASP A 33 15.15 4.26 -9.24
CA ASP A 33 15.98 4.74 -10.33
C ASP A 33 17.33 5.20 -9.75
N ALA A 34 18.42 4.86 -10.44
CA ALA A 34 19.78 5.15 -9.96
C ALA A 34 20.09 6.66 -9.91
N GLU A 35 19.31 7.49 -10.60
CA GLU A 35 19.35 8.95 -10.54
C GLU A 35 18.46 9.52 -9.44
N TRP A 36 18.43 8.89 -8.25
CA TRP A 36 17.57 9.28 -7.15
C TRP A 36 17.95 10.68 -6.59
N ASP A 37 17.40 11.73 -7.19
CA ASP A 37 17.34 13.07 -6.60
C ASP A 37 16.17 13.11 -5.61
N GLY A 38 16.43 12.58 -4.40
CA GLY A 38 15.42 12.19 -3.39
C GLY A 38 14.42 13.27 -2.92
N CYS A 39 14.45 14.46 -3.50
CA CYS A 39 13.50 15.54 -3.24
C CYS A 39 12.31 15.61 -4.22
N LYS A 40 12.38 15.03 -5.43
CA LYS A 40 11.30 15.16 -6.44
C LYS A 40 10.24 14.05 -6.35
N GLU A 41 10.63 12.80 -6.11
CA GLU A 41 9.71 11.66 -6.21
C GLU A 41 8.71 11.52 -5.05
N PHE A 42 8.98 12.10 -3.87
CA PHE A 42 8.02 12.02 -2.75
C PHE A 42 6.71 12.78 -3.04
N ALA A 43 6.77 13.81 -3.89
CA ALA A 43 5.58 14.54 -4.34
C ALA A 43 4.76 13.67 -5.31
N ASP A 44 5.41 13.07 -6.30
CA ASP A 44 4.78 12.21 -7.31
C ASP A 44 4.21 10.92 -6.70
N MET A 45 4.91 10.34 -5.71
CA MET A 45 4.44 9.16 -4.96
C MET A 45 3.14 9.43 -4.20
N ARG A 46 2.99 10.62 -3.62
CA ARG A 46 1.78 10.98 -2.89
C ARG A 46 0.60 11.14 -3.85
N GLU A 47 0.82 11.80 -4.98
CA GLU A 47 -0.21 12.04 -6.00
C GLU A 47 -0.70 10.73 -6.64
N ALA A 48 0.20 9.80 -6.96
CA ALA A 48 -0.17 8.49 -7.50
C ALA A 48 -0.96 7.62 -6.50
N PHE A 49 -0.65 7.72 -5.21
CA PHE A 49 -1.38 7.00 -4.16
C PHE A 49 -2.78 7.58 -3.95
N GLU A 50 -2.93 8.91 -4.03
CA GLU A 50 -4.22 9.60 -3.98
C GLU A 50 -5.09 9.27 -5.21
N ASN A 51 -4.48 9.01 -6.37
CA ASN A 51 -5.19 8.63 -7.60
C ASN A 51 -5.53 7.13 -7.70
N GLY A 52 -5.07 6.29 -6.76
CA GLY A 52 -5.37 4.86 -6.75
C GLY A 52 -4.65 4.07 -7.86
N ASP A 53 -3.63 4.66 -8.48
CA ASP A 53 -2.84 4.01 -9.50
C ASP A 53 -1.85 3.03 -8.84
N ASN A 54 -2.13 1.73 -8.98
CA ASN A 54 -1.08 0.73 -8.78
C ASN A 54 0.01 1.02 -9.81
N TYR A 55 1.25 1.30 -9.37
CA TYR A 55 2.46 1.30 -10.20
C TYR A 55 2.74 -0.12 -10.77
N LEU A 56 1.81 -0.67 -11.53
CA LEU A 56 2.10 -1.53 -12.65
C LEU A 56 2.20 -0.57 -13.81
N SER A 57 3.40 -0.24 -14.29
CA SER A 57 3.58 0.62 -15.46
C SER A 57 2.57 0.19 -16.55
N PRO A 58 1.49 0.96 -16.79
CA PRO A 58 0.46 0.55 -17.73
C PRO A 58 1.03 0.85 -19.12
N GLY A 59 1.50 -0.19 -19.79
CA GLY A 59 1.97 -0.08 -21.16
C GLY A 59 3.43 -0.43 -21.34
N GLY A 60 3.81 -1.69 -21.09
CA GLY A 60 4.98 -2.32 -21.72
C GLY A 60 6.31 -1.56 -21.68
N VAL A 61 6.50 -0.63 -20.75
CA VAL A 61 7.69 0.19 -20.66
C VAL A 61 8.83 -0.74 -20.26
N GLU A 62 9.77 -0.94 -21.19
CA GLU A 62 10.96 -1.76 -20.97
C GLU A 62 11.65 -1.29 -19.69
N VAL A 63 11.75 -2.21 -18.73
CA VAL A 63 12.42 -1.93 -17.47
C VAL A 63 13.90 -1.65 -17.76
N PRO A 64 14.45 -0.49 -17.35
CA PRO A 64 15.85 -0.18 -17.53
C PRO A 64 16.74 -1.32 -17.01
N LYS A 65 17.83 -1.61 -17.73
CA LYS A 65 18.66 -2.83 -17.52
C LYS A 65 19.38 -2.90 -16.16
N ASP A 66 19.34 -1.81 -15.38
CA ASP A 66 19.91 -1.68 -14.04
C ASP A 66 18.89 -1.02 -13.09
N SER A 67 17.73 -1.64 -12.90
CA SER A 67 16.70 -1.15 -11.97
C SER A 67 16.69 -1.98 -10.68
N THR A 68 16.60 -1.31 -9.53
CA THR A 68 16.29 -1.98 -8.26
C THR A 68 14.81 -1.82 -7.96
N ILE A 69 14.09 -2.93 -7.75
CA ILE A 69 12.66 -2.88 -7.40
C ILE A 69 12.49 -3.26 -5.93
N VAL A 70 11.87 -2.39 -5.14
CA VAL A 70 11.48 -2.65 -3.75
C VAL A 70 10.03 -3.08 -3.71
N LEU A 71 9.78 -4.27 -3.15
CA LEU A 71 8.44 -4.75 -2.89
C LEU A 71 8.02 -4.34 -1.49
N HIS A 72 6.98 -3.52 -1.40
CA HIS A 72 6.42 -3.06 -0.15
C HIS A 72 5.02 -3.64 0.05
N ARG A 73 4.81 -4.29 1.19
CA ARG A 73 3.51 -4.88 1.56
C ARG A 73 2.82 -3.97 2.57
N SER A 74 1.56 -3.65 2.32
CA SER A 74 0.76 -2.80 3.21
C SER A 74 -0.68 -3.30 3.27
N ILE A 75 -1.43 -2.92 4.30
CA ILE A 75 -2.88 -3.18 4.38
C ILE A 75 -3.59 -1.92 3.90
N LEU A 76 -4.42 -2.06 2.87
CA LEU A 76 -5.18 -0.94 2.33
C LEU A 76 -6.18 -0.44 3.38
N GLY A 77 -6.36 0.88 3.48
CA GLY A 77 -7.33 1.47 4.42
C GLY A 77 -6.87 1.58 5.87
N VAL A 78 -5.67 1.13 6.25
CA VAL A 78 -5.13 1.34 7.61
C VAL A 78 -5.02 2.82 7.96
N ALA A 79 -4.89 3.71 6.97
CA ALA A 79 -4.92 5.15 7.18
C ALA A 79 -6.24 5.65 7.81
N LEU A 80 -7.37 4.96 7.56
CA LEU A 80 -8.66 5.31 8.18
C LEU A 80 -8.64 5.11 9.70
N LEU A 81 -7.78 4.24 10.22
CA LEU A 81 -7.62 4.08 11.66
C LEU A 81 -6.98 5.31 12.30
N ARG A 82 -6.29 6.15 11.53
CA ARG A 82 -5.73 7.41 12.06
C ARG A 82 -6.79 8.50 12.24
N THR A 83 -7.95 8.38 11.58
CA THR A 83 -8.97 9.43 11.63
C THR A 83 -9.90 9.31 12.83
N SER A 84 -9.99 8.13 13.47
CA SER A 84 -10.82 7.90 14.66
C SER A 84 -10.15 6.91 15.62
N LEU A 85 -9.98 7.33 16.88
CA LEU A 85 -9.43 6.49 17.95
C LEU A 85 -10.35 5.30 18.29
N GLU A 86 -11.67 5.49 18.19
CA GLU A 86 -12.64 4.42 18.45
C GLU A 86 -12.48 3.30 17.41
N LEU A 87 -12.41 3.66 16.13
CA LEU A 87 -12.17 2.69 15.06
C LEU A 87 -10.80 2.04 15.19
N ALA A 88 -9.76 2.81 15.55
CA ALA A 88 -8.43 2.27 15.78
C ALA A 88 -8.45 1.20 16.87
N SER A 89 -9.08 1.50 18.01
CA SER A 89 -9.16 0.58 19.15
C SER A 89 -9.87 -0.73 18.79
N GLU A 90 -10.98 -0.66 18.07
CA GLU A 90 -11.73 -1.81 17.61
C GLU A 90 -10.95 -2.63 16.58
N ALA A 91 -10.51 -1.99 15.49
CA ALA A 91 -9.87 -2.66 14.37
C ALA A 91 -8.52 -3.25 14.77
N SER A 92 -7.85 -2.68 15.78
CA SER A 92 -6.54 -3.16 16.25
C SER A 92 -6.56 -4.64 16.63
N VAL A 93 -7.63 -5.13 17.25
CA VAL A 93 -7.73 -6.54 17.69
C VAL A 93 -7.66 -7.50 16.51
N ILE A 94 -8.30 -7.14 15.40
CA ILE A 94 -8.33 -7.95 14.17
C ILE A 94 -7.04 -7.75 13.37
N LEU A 95 -6.62 -6.50 13.20
CA LEU A 95 -5.50 -6.14 12.34
C LEU A 95 -4.14 -6.43 12.95
N GLN A 96 -4.03 -6.61 14.27
CA GLN A 96 -2.77 -6.87 14.94
C GLN A 96 -2.05 -8.09 14.38
N SER A 97 -2.77 -9.18 14.09
CA SER A 97 -2.17 -10.38 13.49
C SER A 97 -1.57 -10.11 12.10
N LYS A 98 -2.30 -9.36 11.26
CA LYS A 98 -1.83 -8.96 9.92
C LYS A 98 -0.66 -7.97 10.00
N LEU A 99 -0.72 -7.01 10.92
CA LEU A 99 0.34 -6.02 11.13
C LEU A 99 1.61 -6.69 11.63
N GLU A 100 1.50 -7.66 12.55
CA GLU A 100 2.65 -8.41 13.05
C GLU A 100 3.26 -9.30 11.96
N ALA A 101 2.42 -9.92 11.12
CA ALA A 101 2.86 -10.66 9.95
C ALA A 101 3.61 -9.76 8.94
N LEU A 102 3.16 -8.51 8.76
CA LEU A 102 3.87 -7.55 7.92
C LEU A 102 5.20 -7.09 8.54
N ARG A 103 5.20 -6.81 9.84
CA ARG A 103 6.37 -6.35 10.59
C ARG A 103 7.50 -7.39 10.62
N THR A 104 7.13 -8.66 10.75
CA THR A 104 8.09 -9.78 10.76
C THR A 104 8.50 -10.22 9.35
N SER A 105 7.71 -9.88 8.32
CA SER A 105 8.07 -10.21 6.95
C SER A 105 9.26 -9.36 6.46
N PRO A 106 10.32 -9.96 5.92
CA PRO A 106 11.44 -9.21 5.38
C PRO A 106 11.03 -8.46 4.12
N TYR A 107 11.60 -7.26 3.95
CA TYR A 107 11.51 -6.53 2.68
C TYR A 107 12.12 -7.37 1.56
N ARG A 108 11.45 -7.39 0.40
CA ARG A 108 11.96 -8.07 -0.79
C ARG A 108 12.49 -7.02 -1.75
N ILE A 109 13.77 -7.15 -2.10
CA ILE A 109 14.45 -6.30 -3.06
C ILE A 109 14.80 -7.17 -4.26
N ILE A 110 14.38 -6.75 -5.45
CA ILE A 110 14.71 -7.40 -6.72
C ILE A 110 15.71 -6.50 -7.43
N ALA A 111 16.98 -6.90 -7.43
CA ALA A 111 18.01 -6.23 -8.22
C ALA A 111 18.04 -6.86 -9.61
N ASN A 112 17.61 -6.11 -10.63
CA ASN A 112 17.79 -6.52 -12.01
C ASN A 112 19.16 -6.02 -12.48
N SER A 113 20.15 -6.91 -12.54
CA SER A 113 21.49 -6.61 -13.05
C SER A 113 21.80 -7.50 -14.24
N ILE A 114 21.45 -7.03 -15.43
CA ILE A 114 21.83 -7.71 -16.68
C ILE A 114 23.32 -7.44 -17.01
N ALA A 115 23.95 -6.47 -16.33
CA ALA A 115 25.32 -6.05 -16.59
C ALA A 115 26.43 -6.97 -16.03
N LEU A 116 26.14 -7.95 -15.17
CA LEU A 116 27.18 -8.68 -14.42
C LEU A 116 27.82 -9.90 -15.13
N PHE A 117 27.35 -10.28 -16.33
CA PHE A 117 27.85 -11.47 -17.05
C PHE A 117 28.47 -11.16 -18.43
N ARG A 118 29.11 -10.00 -18.60
CA ARG A 118 29.90 -9.68 -19.81
C ARG A 118 31.39 -9.61 -19.53
#